data_AF-A0A0C3LUP7-F1
#
_entry.id   AF-A0A0C3LUP7-F1
#
_cell.length_a   1.000
_cell.length_b   1.000
_cell.length_c   1.000
_cell.angle_alpha   90.00
_cell.angle_beta   90.00
_cell.angle_gamma   90.00
#
_symmetry.space_group_name_H-M   'P 1'
#
loop_
_entity.id
_entity.type
_entity.pdbx_description
1 polymer ?
#
loop_
_entity_poly.entity_id
_entity_poly.type
_entity_poly.pdbx_seq_one_letter_code
_entity_poly.pdbx_strand_id
1 'polypeptide(L)'
;YIMKAVFPPDVDLLRDALKLVHLSNGFKMTGNVCTSEVRVVSVINPDSGKSMKVKGAVLCNGKPIINVTTPFIYRESFFDNHNAFKIVDEFPTLVDINSRADIAVLKDKEWYDWSDKTKPLLQRTRLFLHTRSLQKGSTYLKVSGAIKSLYAIK
;
A
#
# COMPACT_ATOMS: atom_id res chain seq x y z
N TYR A 1 10.24 -16.93 -1.01
CA TYR A 1 8.82 -16.49 -1.05
C TYR A 1 8.55 -15.37 -2.06
N ILE A 2 9.38 -14.32 -2.18
CA ILE A 2 9.14 -13.22 -3.14
C ILE A 2 8.98 -13.72 -4.58
N MET A 3 9.85 -14.61 -5.05
CA MET A 3 9.76 -15.18 -6.40
C MET A 3 8.45 -15.95 -6.66
N LYS A 4 7.82 -16.54 -5.63
CA LYS A 4 6.53 -17.25 -5.81
C LYS A 4 5.39 -16.29 -6.15
N ALA A 5 5.40 -15.08 -5.58
CA ALA A 5 4.38 -14.06 -5.87
C ALA A 5 4.47 -13.49 -7.29
N VAL A 6 5.59 -13.73 -7.99
CA VAL A 6 5.84 -13.29 -9.36
C VAL A 6 5.24 -14.25 -10.40
N PHE A 7 4.78 -15.41 -9.97
CA PHE A 7 4.05 -16.37 -10.82
C PHE A 7 2.65 -16.63 -10.27
N PRO A 8 1.73 -15.64 -10.29
CA PRO A 8 0.32 -15.91 -9.97
C PRO A 8 -0.28 -16.83 -11.04
N PRO A 9 -1.19 -17.75 -10.67
CA PRO A 9 -1.84 -18.64 -11.65
C PRO A 9 -2.64 -17.88 -12.72
N ASP A 10 -3.11 -16.67 -12.40
CA ASP A 10 -4.00 -15.86 -13.25
C ASP A 10 -3.24 -14.85 -14.15
N VAL A 11 -1.91 -14.83 -14.11
CA VAL A 11 -1.10 -14.00 -15.00
C VAL A 11 -0.28 -14.93 -15.88
N ASP A 12 -0.40 -14.77 -17.21
CA ASP A 12 0.27 -15.55 -18.27
C ASP A 12 1.82 -15.40 -18.29
N LEU A 13 2.46 -15.33 -17.14
CA LEU A 13 3.90 -15.15 -16.94
C LEU A 13 4.66 -16.48 -16.95
N LEU A 14 3.96 -17.61 -17.04
CA LEU A 14 4.55 -18.96 -17.06
C LEU A 14 5.22 -19.32 -18.39
N ARG A 15 4.99 -18.55 -19.46
CA ARG A 15 5.47 -18.92 -20.80
C ARG A 15 6.95 -18.59 -21.06
N ASP A 16 7.54 -17.63 -20.33
CA ASP A 16 8.97 -17.29 -20.50
C ASP A 16 9.58 -16.59 -19.28
N ALA A 17 9.86 -17.36 -18.22
CA ALA A 17 10.51 -16.85 -17.01
C ALA A 17 11.92 -16.28 -17.24
N LEU A 18 12.54 -16.55 -18.40
CA LEU A 18 13.88 -16.06 -18.78
C LEU A 18 13.90 -14.55 -19.07
N LYS A 19 12.74 -13.95 -19.32
CA LYS A 19 12.60 -12.50 -19.59
C LYS A 19 12.32 -11.66 -18.34
N LEU A 20 12.26 -12.30 -17.18
CA LEU A 20 12.04 -11.65 -15.90
C LEU A 20 13.31 -10.95 -15.42
N VAL A 21 13.27 -9.63 -15.27
CA VAL A 21 14.35 -8.87 -14.67
C VAL A 21 14.00 -8.54 -13.23
N HIS A 22 14.83 -9.04 -12.31
CA HIS A 22 14.82 -8.64 -10.90
C HIS A 22 15.70 -7.40 -10.73
N LEU A 23 15.12 -6.27 -10.34
CA LEU A 23 15.83 -4.98 -10.39
C LEU A 23 16.74 -4.72 -9.18
N SER A 24 16.46 -5.32 -8.00
CA SER A 24 17.30 -5.24 -6.79
C SER A 24 16.71 -6.06 -5.62
N ASN A 25 17.54 -6.71 -4.79
CA ASN A 25 17.22 -7.04 -3.37
C ASN A 25 18.50 -7.41 -2.60
N GLY A 26 18.55 -7.08 -1.30
CA GLY A 26 19.55 -7.61 -0.38
C GLY A 26 19.15 -7.38 1.08
N PHE A 27 19.17 -8.43 1.91
CA PHE A 27 18.93 -8.35 3.36
C PHE A 27 19.77 -9.41 4.06
N LYS A 28 20.30 -9.09 5.24
CA LYS A 28 20.98 -10.04 6.14
C LYS A 28 20.34 -9.93 7.51
N MET A 29 19.94 -11.07 8.08
CA MET A 29 19.43 -11.15 9.45
C MET A 29 20.04 -12.34 10.17
N THR A 30 20.32 -12.14 11.45
CA THR A 30 20.84 -13.16 12.37
C THR A 30 20.00 -13.17 13.64
N GLY A 31 19.50 -14.34 14.04
CA GLY A 31 19.21 -14.62 15.46
C GLY A 31 17.80 -15.01 15.90
N ASN A 32 16.76 -15.09 15.06
CA ASN A 32 15.39 -15.47 15.51
C ASN A 32 14.60 -16.27 14.46
N VAL A 33 13.57 -17.03 14.90
CA VAL A 33 12.57 -17.65 14.03
C VAL A 33 11.64 -16.55 13.49
N CYS A 34 11.66 -16.38 12.18
CA CYS A 34 10.89 -15.37 11.50
C CYS A 34 10.13 -15.99 10.33
N THR A 35 8.94 -15.48 10.06
CA THR A 35 8.14 -15.79 8.87
C THR A 35 8.29 -14.69 7.84
N SER A 36 7.92 -14.97 6.60
CA SER A 36 7.88 -13.95 5.56
C SER A 36 6.54 -13.98 4.84
N GLU A 37 5.96 -12.82 4.61
CA GLU A 37 4.76 -12.65 3.79
C GLU A 37 5.08 -11.77 2.59
N VAL A 38 4.31 -11.92 1.52
CA VAL A 38 4.52 -11.18 0.30
C VAL A 38 3.20 -10.93 -0.43
N ARG A 39 3.08 -9.76 -1.05
CA ARG A 39 1.93 -9.39 -1.87
C ARG A 39 2.33 -8.58 -3.09
N VAL A 40 1.64 -8.78 -4.20
CA VAL A 40 1.74 -7.92 -5.37
C VAL A 40 1.02 -6.61 -5.06
N VAL A 41 1.69 -5.48 -5.25
CA VAL A 41 1.14 -4.14 -4.98
C VAL A 41 0.89 -3.35 -6.26
N SER A 42 1.46 -3.75 -7.38
CA SER A 42 1.15 -3.13 -8.67
C SER A 42 1.49 -4.07 -9.82
N VAL A 43 0.65 -4.04 -10.86
CA VAL A 43 0.90 -4.58 -12.20
C VAL A 43 0.53 -3.46 -13.18
N ILE A 44 1.50 -2.97 -13.95
CA ILE A 44 1.30 -1.92 -14.95
C ILE A 44 2.02 -2.30 -16.25
N ASN A 45 1.56 -1.75 -17.38
CA ASN A 45 2.10 -2.06 -18.71
C ASN A 45 2.73 -0.80 -19.34
N PRO A 46 3.89 -0.29 -18.85
CA PRO A 46 4.64 0.77 -19.54
C PRO A 46 5.24 0.27 -20.87
N ASP A 47 5.72 1.19 -21.70
CA ASP A 47 6.31 0.88 -23.01
C ASP A 47 7.52 -0.06 -22.93
N SER A 48 8.22 -0.09 -21.79
CA SER A 48 9.34 -0.99 -21.52
C SER A 48 8.94 -2.44 -21.18
N GLY A 49 7.63 -2.72 -21.15
CA GLY A 49 7.02 -4.01 -20.90
C GLY A 49 6.19 -4.06 -19.61
N LYS A 50 5.69 -5.23 -19.23
CA LYS A 50 4.86 -5.37 -18.02
C LYS A 50 5.70 -5.25 -16.75
N SER A 51 5.49 -4.19 -15.98
CA SER A 51 6.13 -3.97 -14.70
C SER A 51 5.24 -4.43 -13.55
N MET A 52 5.82 -5.20 -12.64
CA MET A 52 5.15 -5.64 -11.43
C MET A 52 5.95 -5.22 -10.21
N LYS A 53 5.27 -4.70 -9.18
CA LYS A 53 5.88 -4.35 -7.90
C LYS A 53 5.35 -5.27 -6.81
N VAL A 54 6.27 -5.87 -6.06
CA VAL A 54 5.98 -6.81 -4.99
C VAL A 54 6.48 -6.24 -3.67
N LYS A 55 5.65 -6.27 -2.64
CA LYS A 55 6.03 -5.88 -1.27
C LYS A 55 6.07 -7.13 -0.39
N GLY A 56 7.23 -7.42 0.18
CA GLY A 56 7.43 -8.48 1.17
C GLY A 56 7.70 -7.90 2.55
N ALA A 57 7.34 -8.64 3.59
CA ALA A 57 7.73 -8.34 4.96
C ALA A 57 8.28 -9.59 5.64
N VAL A 58 9.32 -9.41 6.45
CA VAL A 58 9.80 -10.45 7.37
C VAL A 58 9.24 -10.13 8.75
N LEU A 59 8.51 -11.08 9.33
CA LEU A 59 7.90 -10.96 10.64
C LEU A 59 8.64 -11.85 11.63
N CYS A 60 9.00 -11.32 12.79
CA CYS A 60 9.50 -12.12 13.91
C CYS A 60 8.57 -11.88 15.09
N ASN A 61 8.14 -12.95 15.75
CA ASN A 61 7.12 -12.88 16.82
C ASN A 61 5.85 -12.13 16.37
N GLY A 62 5.43 -12.33 15.12
CA GLY A 62 4.26 -11.66 14.53
C GLY A 62 4.43 -10.17 14.21
N LYS A 63 5.61 -9.58 14.43
CA LYS A 63 5.89 -8.17 14.16
C LYS A 63 6.75 -8.01 12.91
N PRO A 64 6.36 -7.16 11.95
CA PRO A 64 7.19 -6.91 10.77
C PRO A 64 8.46 -6.16 11.19
N ILE A 65 9.62 -6.74 10.90
CA ILE A 65 10.93 -6.12 11.23
C ILE A 65 11.70 -5.67 9.99
N ILE A 66 11.39 -6.23 8.83
CA ILE A 66 11.93 -5.77 7.54
C ILE A 66 10.78 -5.66 6.55
N ASN A 67 10.73 -4.54 5.84
CA ASN A 67 9.88 -4.36 4.67
C ASN A 67 10.75 -4.28 3.41
N VAL A 68 10.38 -5.07 2.42
CA VAL A 68 11.07 -5.18 1.14
C VAL A 68 10.10 -4.77 0.05
N THR A 69 10.51 -3.87 -0.84
CA THR A 69 9.75 -3.57 -2.05
C THR A 69 10.62 -3.83 -3.26
N THR A 70 10.19 -4.76 -4.10
CA THR A 70 10.95 -5.24 -5.25
C THR A 70 10.16 -4.99 -6.52
N PRO A 71 10.67 -4.18 -7.45
CA PRO A 71 10.11 -4.08 -8.78
C PRO A 71 10.69 -5.18 -9.69
N PHE A 72 9.84 -5.68 -10.56
CA PHE A 72 10.12 -6.66 -11.62
C PHE A 72 9.62 -6.08 -12.95
N ILE A 73 10.31 -6.42 -14.03
CA ILE A 73 9.88 -6.07 -15.39
C ILE A 73 9.96 -7.31 -16.27
N TYR A 74 8.88 -7.57 -16.99
CA TYR A 74 8.82 -8.48 -18.12
C TYR A 74 8.96 -7.67 -19.41
N ARG A 75 10.07 -7.88 -20.12
CA ARG A 75 10.42 -7.11 -21.33
C ARG A 75 9.69 -7.62 -22.57
N GLU A 76 8.36 -7.57 -22.56
CA GLU A 76 7.52 -7.79 -23.74
C GLU A 76 6.35 -6.80 -23.75
N SER A 77 5.83 -6.50 -24.94
CA SER A 77 4.64 -5.66 -25.10
C SER A 77 3.40 -6.45 -24.69
N PHE A 78 2.81 -6.07 -23.55
CA PHE A 78 1.55 -6.62 -23.07
C PHE A 78 0.42 -5.63 -23.33
N PHE A 79 -0.63 -6.08 -24.02
CA PHE A 79 -1.84 -5.27 -24.29
C PHE A 79 -2.98 -5.57 -23.30
N ASP A 80 -2.75 -6.44 -22.31
CA ASP A 80 -3.75 -6.91 -21.38
C ASP A 80 -3.94 -5.95 -20.18
N ASN A 81 -4.66 -4.86 -20.42
CA ASN A 81 -4.94 -3.87 -19.37
C ASN A 81 -6.00 -4.32 -18.34
N HIS A 82 -6.63 -5.49 -18.54
CA HIS A 82 -7.66 -5.98 -17.62
C HIS A 82 -7.09 -6.30 -16.22
N ASN A 83 -5.86 -6.82 -16.17
CA ASN A 83 -5.14 -7.17 -14.93
C ASN A 83 -4.27 -6.03 -14.39
N ALA A 84 -4.26 -4.87 -15.04
CA ALA A 84 -3.45 -3.74 -14.58
C ALA A 84 -4.08 -3.08 -13.35
N PHE A 85 -3.28 -2.94 -12.29
CA PHE A 85 -3.67 -2.23 -11.07
C PHE A 85 -2.46 -1.63 -10.36
N LYS A 86 -2.73 -0.67 -9.48
CA LYS A 86 -1.73 -0.07 -8.62
C LYS A 86 -2.34 0.23 -7.26
N ILE A 87 -1.73 -0.31 -6.22
CA ILE A 87 -2.00 0.08 -4.84
C ILE A 87 -0.99 1.17 -4.47
N VAL A 88 -1.50 2.32 -4.04
CA VAL A 88 -0.69 3.47 -3.61
C VAL A 88 -0.94 3.72 -2.13
N ASP A 89 0.09 3.57 -1.32
CA ASP A 89 0.11 4.10 0.05
C ASP A 89 0.50 5.58 -0.06
N GLU A 90 -0.40 6.49 0.27
CA GLU A 90 -0.17 7.93 0.20
C GLU A 90 0.54 8.43 1.46
N PHE A 91 1.27 9.55 1.30
CA PHE A 91 1.90 10.20 2.44
C PHE A 91 0.83 10.64 3.44
N PRO A 92 1.03 10.42 4.76
CA PRO A 92 0.10 10.89 5.77
C PRO A 92 -0.16 12.38 5.61
N THR A 93 -1.43 12.75 5.43
CA THR A 93 -1.84 14.15 5.35
C THR A 93 -2.21 14.63 6.74
N LEU A 94 -1.66 15.78 7.14
CA LEU A 94 -1.99 16.44 8.39
C LEU A 94 -3.19 17.36 8.19
N VAL A 95 -4.21 17.21 9.03
CA VAL A 95 -5.39 18.07 9.05
C VAL A 95 -5.56 18.67 10.44
N ASP A 96 -5.53 19.99 10.52
CA ASP A 96 -5.77 20.72 11.77
C ASP A 96 -7.26 20.98 11.96
N ILE A 97 -7.80 20.55 13.10
CA ILE A 97 -9.18 20.81 13.51
C ILE A 97 -9.17 21.96 14.50
N ASN A 98 -9.50 23.17 14.04
CA ASN A 98 -9.38 24.38 14.84
C ASN A 98 -10.72 24.84 15.42
N SER A 99 -11.83 24.58 14.71
CA SER A 99 -13.15 25.11 15.03
C SER A 99 -14.21 24.01 15.20
N ARG A 100 -15.39 24.37 15.76
CA ARG A 100 -16.56 23.46 15.75
C ARG A 100 -17.08 23.22 14.34
N ALA A 101 -16.92 24.19 13.43
CA ALA A 101 -17.33 24.06 12.04
C ALA A 101 -16.48 22.98 11.34
N ASP A 102 -15.17 22.94 11.60
CA ASP A 102 -14.27 21.91 11.05
C ASP A 102 -14.71 20.51 11.47
N ILE A 103 -15.10 20.35 12.74
CA ILE A 103 -15.64 19.09 13.28
C ILE A 103 -16.95 18.72 12.57
N ALA A 104 -17.85 19.68 12.35
CA ALA A 104 -19.12 19.44 11.70
C ALA A 104 -18.92 19.01 10.23
N VAL A 105 -18.06 19.72 9.49
CA VAL A 105 -17.72 19.40 8.09
C VAL A 105 -17.09 18.02 7.98
N LEU A 106 -16.23 17.63 8.93
CA LEU A 106 -15.62 16.30 8.92
C LEU A 106 -16.64 15.20 9.22
N LYS A 107 -17.54 15.41 10.19
CA LYS A 107 -18.61 14.46 10.53
C LYS A 107 -19.66 14.28 9.44
N ASP A 108 -19.82 15.26 8.57
CA ASP A 108 -20.74 15.22 7.43
C ASP A 108 -20.19 14.37 6.27
N LYS A 109 -18.92 13.97 6.30
CA LYS A 109 -18.34 13.13 5.26
C LYS A 109 -18.78 11.68 5.42
N GLU A 110 -19.38 11.11 4.37
CA GLU A 110 -19.82 9.71 4.34
C GLU A 110 -18.71 8.70 4.63
N TRP A 111 -17.45 9.05 4.31
CA TRP A 111 -16.28 8.20 4.57
C TRP A 111 -15.73 8.35 5.99
N TYR A 112 -16.20 9.32 6.77
CA TYR A 112 -15.72 9.55 8.13
C TYR A 112 -16.39 8.59 9.10
N ASP A 113 -15.60 7.73 9.72
CA ASP A 113 -16.03 6.86 10.80
C ASP A 113 -15.07 6.99 11.99
N TRP A 114 -15.64 7.31 13.17
CA TRP A 114 -14.90 7.50 14.41
C TRP A 114 -15.29 6.42 15.41
N SER A 115 -14.47 5.38 15.49
CA SER A 115 -14.75 4.19 16.28
C SER A 115 -14.66 4.41 17.80
N ASP A 116 -13.79 5.31 18.26
CA ASP A 116 -13.59 5.57 19.69
C ASP A 116 -14.54 6.66 20.21
N LYS A 117 -15.75 6.24 20.59
CA LYS A 117 -16.76 7.13 21.18
C LYS A 117 -16.37 7.67 22.56
N THR A 118 -15.36 7.10 23.24
CA THR A 118 -14.90 7.57 24.56
C THR A 118 -14.02 8.82 24.45
N LYS A 119 -13.44 9.06 23.28
CA LYS A 119 -12.56 10.20 22.99
C LYS A 119 -13.13 11.01 21.82
N PRO A 120 -14.09 11.92 22.09
CA PRO A 120 -14.66 12.74 21.04
C PRO A 120 -13.58 13.62 20.40
N LEU A 121 -13.74 13.89 19.10
CA LEU A 121 -12.90 14.85 18.40
C LEU A 121 -13.12 16.24 18.97
N LEU A 122 -12.03 16.88 19.42
CA LEU A 122 -12.04 18.21 20.02
C LEU A 122 -11.36 19.23 19.10
N GLN A 123 -11.62 20.50 19.32
CA GLN A 123 -10.84 21.58 18.72
C GLN A 123 -9.37 21.48 19.11
N ARG A 124 -8.50 22.10 18.32
CA ARG A 124 -7.04 22.08 18.46
C ARG A 124 -6.47 20.66 18.44
N THR A 125 -7.11 19.78 17.69
CA THR A 125 -6.65 18.41 17.48
C THR A 125 -6.04 18.31 16.09
N ARG A 126 -4.91 17.61 15.98
CA ARG A 126 -4.33 17.29 14.68
C ARG A 126 -4.69 15.87 14.29
N LEU A 127 -5.16 15.69 13.07
CA LEU A 127 -5.46 14.38 12.50
C LEU A 127 -4.41 14.02 11.46
N PHE A 128 -3.86 12.82 11.56
CA PHE A 128 -3.11 12.19 10.50
C PHE A 128 -4.03 11.26 9.73
N LEU A 129 -4.30 11.62 8.48
CA LEU A 129 -5.03 10.82 7.52
C LEU A 129 -4.01 10.00 6.73
N HIS A 130 -4.00 8.69 6.94
CA HIS A 130 -3.21 7.78 6.11
C HIS A 130 -4.13 7.07 5.14
N THR A 131 -4.00 7.39 3.86
CA THR A 131 -4.83 6.86 2.78
C THR A 131 -4.07 5.84 1.94
N ARG A 132 -4.81 4.83 1.51
CA ARG A 132 -4.40 3.82 0.53
C ARG A 132 -5.44 3.81 -0.59
N SER A 133 -4.99 3.95 -1.82
CA SER A 133 -5.83 3.88 -3.02
C SER A 133 -5.51 2.65 -3.87
N LEU A 134 -6.55 2.03 -4.42
CA LEU A 134 -6.47 1.06 -5.51
C LEU A 134 -6.84 1.76 -6.81
N GLN A 135 -5.94 1.74 -7.79
CA GLN A 135 -6.06 2.46 -9.05
C GLN A 135 -5.96 1.48 -10.23
N LYS A 136 -6.65 1.81 -11.33
CA LYS A 136 -6.53 1.14 -12.63
C LYS A 136 -6.42 2.21 -13.72
N GLY A 137 -5.24 2.31 -14.34
CA GLY A 137 -4.91 3.47 -15.19
C GLY A 137 -4.95 4.76 -14.39
N SER A 138 -5.71 5.75 -14.88
CA SER A 138 -5.96 7.04 -14.20
C SER A 138 -7.15 7.03 -13.24
N THR A 139 -7.85 5.90 -13.09
CA THR A 139 -9.09 5.82 -12.32
C THR A 139 -8.85 5.25 -10.92
N TYR A 140 -9.44 5.89 -9.90
CA TYR A 140 -9.49 5.40 -8.53
C TYR A 140 -10.66 4.41 -8.37
N LEU A 141 -10.36 3.16 -8.01
CA LEU A 141 -11.36 2.13 -7.78
C LEU A 141 -11.81 2.07 -6.32
N LYS A 142 -10.88 2.33 -5.39
CA LYS A 142 -11.16 2.33 -3.95
C LYS A 142 -10.16 3.21 -3.22
N VAL A 143 -10.64 3.98 -2.25
CA VAL A 143 -9.80 4.69 -1.28
C VAL A 143 -10.21 4.23 0.11
N SER A 144 -9.23 3.95 0.94
CA SER A 144 -9.44 3.54 2.34
C SER A 144 -8.30 4.10 3.19
N GLY A 145 -8.52 4.25 4.48
CA GLY A 145 -7.47 4.83 5.32
C GLY A 145 -7.74 4.70 6.80
N ALA A 146 -6.77 5.17 7.57
CA ALA A 146 -6.88 5.29 9.02
C ALA A 146 -6.74 6.75 9.42
N ILE A 147 -7.56 7.17 10.37
CA ILE A 147 -7.48 8.48 11.01
C ILE A 147 -6.83 8.27 12.37
N LYS A 148 -5.76 9.01 12.66
CA LYS A 148 -5.13 9.04 13.99
C LYS A 148 -5.18 10.46 14.53
N SER A 149 -5.70 10.64 15.74
CA SER A 149 -5.61 11.91 16.45
C SER A 149 -4.31 12.02 17.24
N LEU A 150 -3.74 13.21 17.22
CA LEU A 150 -2.78 13.69 18.20
C LEU A 150 -3.43 14.84 18.95
N TYR A 151 -3.75 14.59 20.22
CA TYR A 151 -4.15 15.63 21.14
C TYR A 151 -2.92 16.47 21.45
N ALA A 152 -2.95 17.76 21.11
CA ALA A 152 -1.91 18.67 21.57
C ALA A 152 -1.96 18.70 23.10
N ILE A 153 -0.91 18.21 23.75
CA ILE A 153 -0.65 18.48 25.16
C ILE A 153 -0.44 19.99 25.25
N LYS A 154 -1.20 20.65 26.12
CA LYS A 154 -1.15 22.09 26.37
C LYS A 154 0.26 22.57 26.68
#